data_AF-A0A800A4U1-F1
#
_entry.id   AF-A0A800A4U1-F1
#
_cell.length_a   1.000
_cell.length_b   1.000
_cell.length_c   1.000
_cell.angle_alpha   90.00
_cell.angle_beta   90.00
_cell.angle_gamma   90.00
#
_symmetry.space_group_name_H-M   'P 1'
#
loop_
_entity.id
_entity.type
_entity.pdbx_description
1 polymer ?
#
loop_
_entity_poly.entity_id
_entity_poly.type
_entity_poly.pdbx_seq_one_letter_code
_entity_poly.pdbx_strand_id
1 'polypeptide(L)'
;MAHPLMPKATAVWLVENTALTFEQISAFCGLHNLEVQAIADDEVATGMQGLDPIAGGELTQEELDRCLADSSARLELAKPKNPLPKARKKGARYTPVSKRQDRPDAISWLVKNHPELSDAQISKLIGTTKPTINAIRERTHWNMTNIKPQNPVALGLCAAPELEKVVALARAKAGIVPEAMDKPDKANSDDPIRIPKPGETLLLKGEAKADRERALEAEEVPVFAVTEENSNDGATPEVLKVAEDVFSTPPTTPKEEDTPAPSPEDNAGS
;
A
#
# COMPACT_ATOMS: atom_id res chain seq x y z
N MET A 1 -21.83 11.61 6.66
CA MET A 1 -22.30 12.41 5.50
C MET A 1 -21.09 12.74 4.64
N ALA A 2 -21.26 12.95 3.34
CA ALA A 2 -20.14 13.41 2.52
C ALA A 2 -19.87 14.88 2.84
N HIS A 3 -18.60 15.29 2.87
CA HIS A 3 -18.17 16.66 3.12
C HIS A 3 -17.46 17.20 1.87
N PRO A 4 -17.45 18.54 1.66
CA PRO A 4 -16.70 19.16 0.59
C PRO A 4 -15.20 18.84 0.68
N LEU A 5 -14.49 18.86 -0.45
CA LEU A 5 -13.08 18.46 -0.50
C LEU A 5 -12.17 19.38 0.33
N MET A 6 -12.49 20.68 0.36
CA MET A 6 -11.74 21.72 1.07
C MET A 6 -12.64 22.48 2.07
N PRO A 7 -13.01 21.86 3.20
CA PRO A 7 -14.09 22.35 4.05
C PRO A 7 -13.87 23.74 4.64
N LYS A 8 -12.63 24.11 4.98
CA LYS A 8 -12.31 25.45 5.50
C LYS A 8 -12.39 26.53 4.42
N ALA A 9 -11.86 26.27 3.22
CA ALA A 9 -11.94 27.21 2.10
C ALA A 9 -13.37 27.38 1.59
N THR A 10 -14.15 26.29 1.57
CA THR A 10 -15.58 26.34 1.24
C THR A 10 -16.37 27.10 2.31
N ALA A 11 -16.03 26.94 3.59
CA ALA A 11 -16.67 27.71 4.68
C ALA A 11 -16.38 29.22 4.57
N VAL A 12 -15.14 29.62 4.29
CA VAL A 12 -14.78 31.03 4.03
C VAL A 12 -15.66 31.60 2.91
N TRP A 13 -15.73 30.90 1.78
CA TRP A 13 -16.54 31.36 0.66
C TRP A 13 -18.03 31.46 1.00
N LEU A 14 -18.59 30.47 1.69
CA LEU A 14 -20.01 30.46 2.09
C LEU A 14 -20.32 31.60 3.09
N VAL A 15 -19.45 31.87 4.05
CA VAL A 15 -19.62 32.97 5.01
C VAL A 15 -19.58 34.33 4.32
N GLU A 16 -18.69 34.52 3.34
CA GLU A 16 -18.54 35.79 2.62
C GLU A 16 -19.63 36.05 1.56
N ASN A 17 -20.10 35.00 0.88
CA ASN A 17 -20.92 35.13 -0.33
C ASN A 17 -22.39 34.74 -0.13
N THR A 18 -22.77 34.22 1.05
CA THR A 18 -24.13 33.73 1.30
C THR A 18 -24.66 34.20 2.67
N ALA A 19 -25.99 34.25 2.82
CA ALA A 19 -26.66 34.60 4.08
C ALA A 19 -27.07 33.34 4.90
N LEU A 20 -26.34 32.23 4.74
CA LEU A 20 -26.61 30.99 5.45
C LEU A 20 -26.26 31.12 6.93
N THR A 21 -26.95 30.35 7.77
CA THR A 21 -26.63 30.30 9.21
C THR A 21 -25.33 29.52 9.46
N PHE A 22 -24.61 29.87 10.53
CA PHE A 22 -23.39 29.14 10.90
C PHE A 22 -23.63 27.64 11.17
N GLU A 23 -24.83 27.28 11.62
CA GLU A 23 -25.23 25.88 11.81
C GLU A 23 -25.36 25.12 10.47
N GLN A 24 -25.87 25.77 9.42
CA GLN A 24 -25.95 25.19 8.08
C GLN A 24 -24.56 25.00 7.47
N ILE A 25 -23.69 26.01 7.59
CA ILE A 25 -22.33 25.97 7.05
C ILE A 25 -21.49 24.91 7.78
N SER A 26 -21.58 24.85 9.11
CA SER A 26 -20.90 23.82 9.93
C SER A 26 -21.37 22.41 9.59
N ALA A 27 -22.68 22.20 9.44
CA ALA A 27 -23.22 20.90 9.05
C ALA A 27 -22.73 20.45 7.65
N PHE A 28 -22.63 21.37 6.70
CA PHE A 28 -22.16 21.08 5.33
C PHE A 28 -20.66 20.78 5.32
N CYS A 29 -19.84 21.68 5.86
CA CYS A 29 -18.38 21.56 5.87
C CYS A 29 -17.85 20.53 6.88
N GLY A 30 -18.68 20.04 7.81
CA GLY A 30 -18.25 19.15 8.88
C GLY A 30 -17.34 19.83 9.91
N LEU A 31 -17.48 21.14 10.07
CA LEU A 31 -16.73 21.97 11.02
C LEU A 31 -17.57 22.22 12.27
N HIS A 32 -16.95 22.65 13.37
CA HIS A 32 -17.69 23.09 14.54
C HIS A 32 -18.25 24.51 14.33
N ASN A 33 -19.40 24.86 14.93
CA ASN A 33 -20.00 26.19 14.80
C ASN A 33 -19.03 27.31 15.23
N LEU A 34 -18.27 27.10 16.32
CA LEU A 34 -17.21 28.02 16.76
C LEU A 34 -16.09 28.21 15.72
N GLU A 35 -15.76 27.20 14.93
CA GLU A 35 -14.76 27.34 13.87
C GLU A 35 -15.30 28.19 12.72
N VAL A 36 -16.59 28.04 12.39
CA VAL A 36 -17.26 28.88 11.38
C VAL A 36 -17.36 30.33 11.87
N GLN A 37 -17.64 30.53 13.15
CA GLN A 37 -17.63 31.87 13.76
C GLN A 37 -16.23 32.49 13.71
N ALA A 38 -15.19 31.75 14.10
CA ALA A 38 -13.81 32.24 14.03
C ALA A 38 -13.32 32.49 12.59
N ILE A 39 -13.93 31.83 11.60
CA ILE A 39 -13.73 32.15 10.17
C ILE A 39 -14.46 33.45 9.81
N ALA A 40 -15.68 33.66 10.28
CA ALA A 40 -16.42 34.91 10.08
C ALA A 40 -15.75 36.12 10.75
N ASP A 41 -15.05 35.89 11.87
CA ASP A 41 -14.26 36.89 12.58
C ASP A 41 -12.82 37.04 12.01
N ASP A 42 -12.49 36.38 10.89
CA ASP A 42 -11.18 36.39 10.22
C ASP A 42 -9.98 35.89 11.06
N GLU A 43 -10.22 35.20 12.17
CA GLU A 43 -9.19 34.75 13.13
C GLU A 43 -8.44 33.49 12.66
N VAL A 44 -9.16 32.52 12.10
CA VAL A 44 -8.60 31.19 11.75
C VAL A 44 -8.17 31.09 10.29
N ALA A 45 -8.74 31.93 9.43
CA ALA A 45 -8.60 31.85 7.97
C ALA A 45 -7.82 33.02 7.37
N THR A 46 -7.05 33.77 8.17
CA THR A 46 -6.32 34.95 7.67
C THR A 46 -5.44 34.61 6.47
N GLY A 47 -5.78 35.16 5.29
CA GLY A 47 -5.06 34.95 4.03
C GLY A 47 -5.45 33.69 3.24
N MET A 48 -6.49 32.96 3.66
CA MET A 48 -7.05 31.83 2.89
C MET A 48 -8.09 32.33 1.89
N GLN A 49 -7.89 32.01 0.61
CA GLN A 49 -8.86 32.35 -0.42
C GLN A 49 -10.04 31.38 -0.38
N GLY A 50 -11.27 31.91 -0.30
CA GLY A 50 -12.49 31.13 -0.39
C GLY A 50 -12.59 30.37 -1.71
N LEU A 51 -12.96 29.09 -1.64
CA LEU A 51 -13.21 28.26 -2.82
C LEU A 51 -14.71 28.14 -3.06
N ASP A 52 -15.15 28.56 -4.24
CA ASP A 52 -16.56 28.49 -4.65
C ASP A 52 -17.02 27.01 -4.83
N PRO A 53 -17.95 26.52 -3.98
CA PRO A 53 -18.46 25.16 -4.06
C PRO A 53 -19.39 24.94 -5.27
N ILE A 54 -19.98 25.99 -5.83
CA ILE A 54 -20.84 25.92 -7.03
C ILE A 54 -19.95 25.76 -8.26
N ALA A 55 -18.90 26.57 -8.38
CA ALA A 55 -17.90 26.41 -9.45
C ALA A 55 -17.18 25.06 -9.38
N GLY A 56 -16.93 24.55 -8.16
CA GLY A 56 -16.39 23.20 -7.91
C GLY A 56 -17.35 22.05 -8.23
N GLY A 57 -18.65 22.34 -8.46
CA GLY A 57 -19.68 21.33 -8.68
C GLY A 57 -19.99 20.49 -7.44
N GLU A 58 -19.64 20.99 -6.24
CA GLU A 58 -19.95 20.38 -4.95
C GLU A 58 -21.34 20.80 -4.45
N LEU A 59 -21.84 21.97 -4.86
CA LEU A 59 -23.17 22.49 -4.57
C LEU A 59 -23.88 22.96 -5.85
N THR A 60 -25.20 22.92 -5.87
CA THR A 60 -26.02 23.50 -6.94
C THR A 60 -26.64 24.82 -6.50
N GLN A 61 -26.86 25.75 -7.43
CA GLN A 61 -27.49 27.05 -7.10
C GLN A 61 -28.90 26.85 -6.52
N GLU A 62 -29.66 25.90 -7.06
CA GLU A 62 -31.02 25.58 -6.60
C GLU A 62 -31.05 25.10 -5.14
N GLU A 63 -29.97 24.44 -4.71
CA GLU A 63 -29.83 23.92 -3.35
C GLU A 63 -29.46 25.04 -2.38
N LEU A 64 -28.61 25.98 -2.82
CA LEU A 64 -28.30 27.18 -2.05
C LEU A 64 -29.56 28.03 -1.84
N ASP A 65 -30.35 28.27 -2.89
CA ASP A 65 -31.58 29.05 -2.81
C ASP A 65 -32.61 28.42 -1.87
N ARG A 66 -32.71 27.08 -1.84
CA ARG A 66 -33.55 26.32 -0.90
C ARG A 66 -33.15 26.55 0.55
N CYS A 67 -31.84 26.48 0.84
CA CYS A 67 -31.31 26.66 2.19
C CYS A 67 -31.27 28.13 2.63
N LEU A 68 -31.24 29.08 1.69
CA LEU A 68 -31.40 30.51 2.00
C LEU A 68 -32.84 30.86 2.40
N ALA A 69 -33.83 30.17 1.84
CA ALA A 69 -35.24 30.37 2.18
C ALA A 69 -35.64 29.73 3.52
N ASP A 70 -34.93 28.67 3.95
CA ASP A 70 -35.21 27.93 5.19
C ASP A 70 -33.93 27.73 6.01
N SER A 71 -33.85 28.40 7.16
CA SER A 71 -32.71 28.31 8.08
C SER A 71 -32.57 26.95 8.78
N SER A 72 -33.62 26.13 8.79
CA SER A 72 -33.61 24.78 9.37
C SER A 72 -33.14 23.71 8.38
N ALA A 73 -33.16 24.01 7.08
CA ALA A 73 -32.74 23.09 6.04
C ALA A 73 -31.22 22.85 6.07
N ARG A 74 -30.81 21.62 5.74
CA ARG A 74 -29.39 21.23 5.63
C ARG A 74 -28.99 21.07 4.17
N LEU A 75 -27.83 21.64 3.83
CA LEU A 75 -27.25 21.56 2.49
C LEU A 75 -26.78 20.13 2.20
N GLU A 76 -27.09 19.65 1.01
CA GLU A 76 -26.62 18.36 0.51
C GLU A 76 -25.59 18.52 -0.61
N LEU A 77 -24.54 17.68 -0.61
CA LEU A 77 -23.55 17.67 -1.69
C LEU A 77 -24.19 17.24 -3.01
N ALA A 78 -23.88 17.98 -4.08
CA ALA A 78 -24.23 17.61 -5.43
C ALA A 78 -23.55 16.29 -5.84
N LYS A 79 -24.25 15.47 -6.61
CA LYS A 79 -23.67 14.22 -7.12
C LYS A 79 -22.54 14.57 -8.10
N PRO A 80 -21.31 14.06 -7.89
CA PRO A 80 -20.19 14.38 -8.76
C PRO A 80 -20.49 13.91 -10.19
N LYS A 81 -20.51 14.86 -11.14
CA LYS A 81 -20.71 14.57 -12.57
C LYS A 81 -19.51 13.88 -13.19
N ASN A 82 -18.34 13.96 -12.54
CA ASN A 82 -17.10 13.41 -13.08
C ASN A 82 -16.99 11.91 -12.77
N PRO A 83 -16.79 11.03 -13.78
CA PRO A 83 -16.62 9.61 -13.54
C PRO A 83 -15.36 9.36 -12.70
N LEU A 84 -15.53 8.65 -11.58
CA LEU A 84 -14.40 8.30 -10.72
C LEU A 84 -13.36 7.49 -11.53
N PRO A 85 -12.06 7.83 -11.44
CA PRO A 85 -11.03 7.07 -12.13
C PRO A 85 -11.04 5.62 -11.62
N LYS A 86 -11.23 4.66 -12.53
CA LYS A 86 -11.19 3.23 -12.21
C LYS A 86 -9.83 2.91 -11.58
N ALA A 87 -9.84 2.19 -10.45
CA ALA A 87 -8.62 1.76 -9.77
C ALA A 87 -7.66 1.08 -10.76
N ARG A 88 -6.41 1.55 -10.81
CA ARG A 88 -5.39 0.99 -11.71
C ARG A 88 -5.20 -0.49 -11.39
N LYS A 89 -5.23 -1.33 -12.42
CA LYS A 89 -4.88 -2.76 -12.27
C LYS A 89 -3.46 -2.83 -11.69
N LYS A 90 -3.29 -3.57 -10.59
CA LYS A 90 -1.99 -3.77 -9.93
C LYS A 90 -0.97 -4.24 -10.96
N GLY A 91 -0.01 -3.36 -11.29
CA GLY A 91 1.05 -3.65 -12.25
C GLY A 91 2.02 -4.71 -11.72
N ALA A 92 3.00 -5.09 -12.55
CA ALA A 92 4.08 -5.98 -12.12
C ALA A 92 4.76 -5.40 -10.86
N ARG A 93 5.02 -6.27 -9.88
CA ARG A 93 5.64 -5.85 -8.62
C ARG A 93 7.08 -5.39 -8.89
N TYR A 94 7.44 -4.23 -8.37
CA TYR A 94 8.83 -3.79 -8.38
C TYR A 94 9.67 -4.75 -7.53
N THR A 95 10.70 -5.34 -8.14
CA THR A 95 11.64 -6.20 -7.42
C THR A 95 12.87 -5.37 -7.02
N PRO A 96 13.19 -5.26 -5.72
CA PRO A 96 14.28 -4.43 -5.21
C PRO A 96 15.64 -4.88 -5.76
N VAL A 97 16.63 -3.97 -5.76
CA VAL A 97 17.96 -4.17 -6.37
C VAL A 97 18.67 -5.40 -5.77
N SER A 98 18.60 -5.59 -4.45
CA SER A 98 19.23 -6.72 -3.76
C SER A 98 18.75 -8.07 -4.27
N LYS A 99 17.45 -8.19 -4.59
CA LYS A 99 16.82 -9.43 -5.07
C LYS A 99 16.92 -9.62 -6.58
N ARG A 100 17.65 -8.77 -7.31
CA ARG A 100 17.78 -8.89 -8.78
C ARG A 100 18.70 -10.02 -9.20
N GLN A 101 19.71 -10.29 -8.39
CA GLN A 101 20.67 -11.37 -8.63
C GLN A 101 20.02 -12.75 -8.48
N ASP A 102 18.93 -12.85 -7.70
CA ASP A 102 18.19 -14.11 -7.50
C ASP A 102 17.18 -14.41 -8.62
N ARG A 103 16.93 -13.45 -9.53
CA ARG A 103 15.94 -13.64 -10.62
C ARG A 103 16.36 -14.73 -11.61
N PRO A 104 17.62 -14.80 -12.08
CA PRO A 104 18.06 -15.86 -12.98
C PRO A 104 17.95 -17.26 -12.34
N ASP A 105 18.24 -17.37 -11.04
CA ASP A 105 18.11 -18.60 -10.25
C ASP A 105 16.65 -19.08 -10.19
N ALA A 106 15.72 -18.15 -9.91
CA ALA A 106 14.29 -18.40 -9.94
C ALA A 106 13.77 -18.82 -11.32
N ILE A 107 14.20 -18.14 -12.39
CA ILE A 107 13.77 -18.46 -13.76
C ILE A 107 14.28 -19.85 -14.16
N SER A 108 15.53 -20.18 -13.85
CA SER A 108 16.12 -21.49 -14.12
C SER A 108 15.34 -22.62 -13.42
N TRP A 109 14.92 -22.39 -12.17
CA TRP A 109 14.06 -23.32 -11.44
C TRP A 109 12.68 -23.48 -12.07
N LEU A 110 12.03 -22.38 -12.48
CA LEU A 110 10.72 -22.42 -13.13
C LEU A 110 10.76 -23.17 -14.46
N VAL A 111 11.76 -22.91 -15.29
CA VAL A 111 11.93 -23.59 -16.59
C VAL A 111 12.18 -25.09 -16.39
N LYS A 112 12.91 -25.48 -15.33
CA LYS A 112 13.23 -26.88 -15.05
C LYS A 112 12.05 -27.66 -14.45
N ASN A 113 11.34 -27.09 -13.49
CA ASN A 113 10.27 -27.79 -12.76
C ASN A 113 8.89 -27.63 -13.39
N HIS A 114 8.67 -26.52 -14.09
CA HIS A 114 7.39 -26.17 -14.70
C HIS A 114 7.56 -25.76 -16.17
N PRO A 115 7.92 -26.70 -17.07
CA PRO A 115 8.04 -26.43 -18.50
C PRO A 115 6.70 -26.00 -19.13
N GLU A 116 5.57 -26.29 -18.48
CA GLU A 116 4.23 -25.86 -18.90
C GLU A 116 4.01 -24.34 -18.85
N LEU A 117 4.86 -23.59 -18.13
CA LEU A 117 4.73 -22.13 -17.99
C LEU A 117 5.16 -21.39 -19.26
N SER A 118 4.27 -20.50 -19.73
CA SER A 118 4.60 -19.56 -20.80
C SER A 118 5.51 -18.43 -20.31
N ASP A 119 6.31 -17.85 -21.21
CA ASP A 119 7.23 -16.76 -20.87
C ASP A 119 6.48 -15.50 -20.39
N ALA A 120 5.25 -15.30 -20.86
CA ALA A 120 4.38 -14.23 -20.39
C ALA A 120 3.96 -14.43 -18.92
N GLN A 121 3.71 -15.67 -18.50
CA GLN A 121 3.39 -16.00 -17.10
C GLN A 121 4.62 -15.83 -16.22
N ILE A 122 5.80 -16.29 -16.65
CA ILE A 122 7.07 -16.14 -15.91
C ILE A 122 7.43 -14.65 -15.75
N SER A 123 7.30 -13.86 -16.83
CA SER A 123 7.56 -12.41 -16.81
C SER A 123 6.67 -11.68 -15.80
N LYS A 124 5.38 -12.04 -15.74
CA LYS A 124 4.43 -11.45 -14.78
C LYS A 124 4.70 -11.87 -13.34
N LEU A 125 5.10 -13.13 -13.11
CA LEU A 125 5.32 -13.69 -11.78
C LEU A 125 6.58 -13.13 -11.10
N ILE A 126 7.68 -13.06 -11.84
CA ILE A 126 9.00 -12.66 -11.31
C ILE A 126 9.30 -11.17 -11.56
N GLY A 127 8.57 -10.51 -12.48
CA GLY A 127 8.87 -9.14 -12.87
C GLY A 127 10.16 -9.03 -13.68
N THR A 128 10.35 -9.95 -14.62
CA THR A 128 11.49 -9.98 -15.56
C THR A 128 11.02 -9.77 -17.00
N THR A 129 11.96 -9.62 -17.93
CA THR A 129 11.67 -9.45 -19.36
C THR A 129 11.80 -10.78 -20.12
N LYS A 130 11.05 -10.93 -21.22
CA LYS A 130 11.12 -12.08 -22.12
C LYS A 130 12.54 -12.41 -22.63
N PRO A 131 13.37 -11.45 -23.10
CA PRO A 131 14.73 -11.76 -23.55
C PRO A 131 15.59 -12.38 -22.44
N THR A 132 15.43 -11.95 -21.18
CA THR A 132 16.15 -12.56 -20.05
C THR A 132 15.71 -14.01 -19.81
N ILE A 133 14.41 -14.31 -19.95
CA ILE A 133 13.89 -15.68 -19.83
C ILE A 133 14.48 -16.57 -20.93
N ASN A 134 14.48 -16.09 -22.18
CA ASN A 134 15.01 -16.85 -23.33
C ASN A 134 16.50 -17.09 -23.18
N ALA A 135 17.27 -16.08 -22.77
CA ALA A 135 18.71 -16.23 -22.53
C ALA A 135 19.03 -17.31 -21.47
N ILE A 136 18.14 -17.51 -20.49
CA ILE A 136 18.31 -18.57 -19.49
C ILE A 136 17.90 -19.94 -20.06
N ARG A 137 16.82 -20.01 -20.86
CA ARG A 137 16.43 -21.25 -21.56
C ARG A 137 17.52 -21.73 -22.51
N GLU A 138 18.09 -20.82 -23.28
CA GLU A 138 19.13 -21.07 -24.29
C GLU A 138 20.55 -21.16 -23.71
N ARG A 139 20.70 -20.96 -22.39
CA ARG A 139 22.00 -20.94 -21.71
C ARG A 139 22.98 -19.86 -22.18
N THR A 140 22.48 -18.77 -22.77
CA THR A 140 23.25 -17.64 -23.29
C THR A 140 23.35 -16.46 -22.32
N HIS A 141 22.80 -16.58 -21.11
CA HIS A 141 22.96 -15.55 -20.07
C HIS A 141 24.42 -15.42 -19.64
N TRP A 142 24.91 -14.18 -19.48
CA TRP A 142 26.31 -13.89 -19.14
C TRP A 142 26.78 -14.59 -17.85
N ASN A 143 25.90 -14.81 -16.88
CA ASN A 143 26.20 -15.45 -15.60
C ASN A 143 25.75 -16.92 -15.52
N MET A 144 25.58 -17.62 -16.65
CA MET A 144 25.00 -18.96 -16.66
C MET A 144 25.74 -19.97 -15.77
N THR A 145 27.06 -19.85 -15.65
CA THR A 145 27.89 -20.75 -14.83
C THR A 145 27.57 -20.69 -13.33
N ASN A 146 27.14 -19.53 -12.82
CA ASN A 146 26.87 -19.35 -11.39
C ASN A 146 25.39 -19.53 -11.01
N ILE A 147 24.50 -19.71 -11.99
CA ILE A 147 23.05 -19.83 -11.74
C ILE A 147 22.76 -21.17 -11.04
N LYS A 148 22.09 -21.09 -9.89
CA LYS A 148 21.62 -22.25 -9.14
C LYS A 148 20.09 -22.26 -9.15
N PRO A 149 19.43 -23.31 -9.69
CA PRO A 149 17.96 -23.36 -9.70
C PRO A 149 17.40 -23.35 -8.27
N GLN A 150 16.76 -22.24 -7.87
CA GLN A 150 16.16 -22.04 -6.55
C GLN A 150 14.68 -21.66 -6.66
N ASN A 151 13.87 -22.09 -5.68
CA ASN A 151 12.42 -21.84 -5.70
C ASN A 151 12.13 -20.33 -5.52
N PRO A 152 11.35 -19.69 -6.43
CA PRO A 152 11.05 -18.26 -6.36
C PRO A 152 10.24 -17.83 -5.13
N VAL A 153 9.52 -18.76 -4.49
CA VAL A 153 8.82 -18.50 -3.21
C VAL A 153 9.82 -18.41 -2.07
N ALA A 154 10.81 -19.30 -2.03
CA ALA A 154 11.86 -19.29 -1.00
C ALA A 154 12.74 -18.04 -1.08
N LEU A 155 12.99 -17.55 -2.29
CA LEU A 155 13.68 -16.27 -2.53
C LEU A 155 12.80 -15.04 -2.22
N GLY A 156 11.50 -15.24 -1.97
CA GLY A 156 10.53 -14.18 -1.72
C GLY A 156 10.35 -13.25 -2.92
N LEU A 157 10.42 -13.79 -4.14
CA LEU A 157 10.12 -13.09 -5.40
C LEU A 157 8.64 -13.20 -5.77
N CYS A 158 8.01 -14.33 -5.44
CA CYS A 158 6.59 -14.56 -5.62
C CYS A 158 5.93 -15.10 -4.34
N ALA A 159 4.62 -14.97 -4.25
CA ALA A 159 3.86 -15.57 -3.15
C ALA A 159 3.48 -17.02 -3.52
N ALA A 160 3.53 -17.93 -2.55
CA ALA A 160 3.09 -19.33 -2.74
C ALA A 160 1.73 -19.47 -3.46
N PRO A 161 0.65 -18.80 -3.01
CA PRO A 161 -0.67 -18.94 -3.66
C PRO A 161 -0.71 -18.33 -5.06
N GLU A 162 0.23 -17.46 -5.43
CA GLU A 162 0.29 -16.91 -6.79
C GLU A 162 0.97 -17.90 -7.75
N LEU A 163 2.06 -18.55 -7.31
CA LEU A 163 2.75 -19.57 -8.08
C LEU A 163 1.80 -20.74 -8.41
N GLU A 164 1.09 -21.26 -7.41
CA GLU A 164 0.13 -22.35 -7.58
C GLU A 164 -0.97 -22.01 -8.58
N LYS A 165 -1.56 -20.81 -8.49
CA LYS A 165 -2.59 -20.33 -9.43
C LYS A 165 -2.06 -20.29 -10.86
N VAL A 166 -0.85 -19.77 -11.06
CA VAL A 166 -0.26 -19.65 -12.40
C VAL A 166 0.08 -21.03 -12.98
N VAL A 167 0.57 -21.95 -12.16
CA VAL A 167 0.84 -23.34 -12.55
C VAL A 167 -0.46 -24.08 -12.89
N ALA A 168 -1.51 -23.95 -12.07
CA ALA A 168 -2.81 -24.56 -12.35
C ALA A 168 -3.41 -24.06 -13.68
N LEU A 169 -3.34 -22.74 -13.92
CA LEU A 169 -3.77 -22.15 -15.20
C LEU A 169 -2.92 -22.62 -16.38
N ALA A 170 -1.62 -22.83 -16.19
CA ALA A 170 -0.74 -23.34 -17.24
C ALA A 170 -1.01 -24.80 -17.56
N ARG A 171 -1.22 -25.66 -16.56
CA ARG A 171 -1.59 -27.08 -16.73
C ARG A 171 -2.92 -27.24 -17.43
N ALA A 172 -3.92 -26.45 -17.03
CA ALA A 172 -5.22 -26.42 -17.71
C ALA A 172 -5.09 -26.03 -19.20
N LYS A 173 -4.21 -25.08 -19.53
CA LYS A 173 -3.93 -24.69 -20.91
C LYS A 173 -3.12 -25.74 -21.69
N ALA A 174 -2.24 -26.47 -21.01
CA ALA A 174 -1.42 -27.53 -21.60
C ALA A 174 -2.20 -28.85 -21.82
N GLY A 175 -3.46 -28.93 -21.38
CA GLY A 175 -4.31 -30.12 -21.56
C GLY A 175 -3.93 -31.30 -20.65
N ILE A 176 -3.07 -31.06 -19.65
CA ILE A 176 -2.67 -32.05 -18.64
C ILE A 176 -3.62 -31.87 -17.45
N VAL A 177 -4.81 -32.47 -17.53
CA VAL A 177 -5.77 -32.50 -16.42
C VAL A 177 -5.73 -33.90 -15.77
N PRO A 178 -5.94 -33.98 -14.44
CA PRO A 178 -7.26 -34.43 -14.06
C PRO A 178 -8.06 -33.29 -13.46
N GLU A 179 -9.31 -33.26 -13.93
CA GLU A 179 -10.41 -32.36 -13.63
C GLU A 179 -10.55 -32.00 -12.14
N ALA A 180 -11.22 -30.86 -11.88
CA ALA A 180 -11.73 -30.33 -10.61
C ALA A 180 -10.92 -29.20 -9.95
N MET A 181 -11.05 -27.99 -10.53
CA MET A 181 -11.47 -26.87 -9.70
C MET A 181 -12.78 -26.33 -10.26
N ASP A 182 -13.81 -26.55 -9.46
CA ASP A 182 -15.18 -26.08 -9.60
C ASP A 182 -15.23 -24.67 -10.21
N LYS A 183 -15.96 -24.54 -11.31
CA LYS A 183 -16.45 -23.23 -11.72
C LYS A 183 -17.45 -22.81 -10.63
N PRO A 184 -17.46 -21.56 -10.15
CA PRO A 184 -18.60 -21.10 -9.37
C PRO A 184 -19.79 -21.06 -10.33
N ASP A 185 -20.65 -22.07 -10.21
CA ASP A 185 -21.93 -22.09 -10.90
C ASP A 185 -22.70 -20.84 -10.51
N LYS A 186 -23.15 -20.14 -11.55
CA LYS A 186 -24.20 -19.13 -11.46
C LYS A 186 -25.50 -19.85 -11.11
N ALA A 187 -25.66 -20.23 -9.85
CA ALA A 187 -26.94 -20.64 -9.31
C ALA A 187 -27.81 -19.39 -9.12
N ASN A 188 -28.86 -19.29 -9.94
CA ASN A 188 -30.03 -18.48 -9.65
C ASN A 188 -30.48 -18.74 -8.20
N SER A 189 -30.52 -17.70 -7.38
CA SER A 189 -31.18 -17.73 -6.07
C SER A 189 -32.45 -16.88 -6.14
N ASP A 190 -33.48 -17.41 -6.80
CA ASP A 190 -34.87 -16.98 -6.62
C ASP A 190 -35.59 -17.96 -5.69
N ASP A 191 -34.96 -18.27 -4.55
CA ASP A 191 -35.61 -18.94 -3.42
C ASP A 191 -35.56 -17.98 -2.21
N PRO A 192 -36.71 -17.61 -1.62
CA PRO A 192 -36.72 -16.66 -0.52
C PRO A 192 -36.06 -17.25 0.73
N ILE A 193 -35.11 -16.49 1.28
CA ILE A 193 -34.46 -16.74 2.57
C ILE A 193 -35.54 -16.85 3.65
N ARG A 194 -35.79 -18.08 4.13
CA ARG A 194 -36.63 -18.32 5.30
C ARG A 194 -35.83 -17.94 6.55
N ILE A 195 -36.07 -16.72 7.04
CA ILE A 195 -35.58 -16.27 8.35
C ILE A 195 -36.27 -17.12 9.43
N PRO A 196 -35.55 -17.94 10.23
CA PRO A 196 -36.15 -18.63 11.35
C PRO A 196 -36.53 -17.62 12.44
N LYS A 197 -37.71 -17.81 13.05
CA LYS A 197 -38.18 -16.98 14.16
C LYS A 197 -37.29 -17.21 15.40
N PRO A 198 -37.12 -16.19 16.28
CA PRO A 198 -36.32 -16.35 17.49
C PRO A 198 -37.00 -17.35 18.44
N GLY A 199 -36.33 -18.46 18.75
CA GLY A 199 -36.79 -19.40 19.79
C GLY A 199 -36.63 -20.90 19.51
N GLU A 200 -36.18 -21.32 18.32
CA GLU A 200 -36.05 -22.75 18.00
C GLU A 200 -34.62 -23.25 18.21
N THR A 201 -34.39 -23.91 19.36
CA THR A 201 -33.13 -24.54 19.74
C THR A 201 -32.96 -25.87 19.02
N LEU A 202 -32.01 -25.95 18.08
CA LEU A 202 -31.56 -27.21 17.51
C LEU A 202 -30.65 -27.95 18.52
N LEU A 203 -31.24 -28.94 19.17
CA LEU A 203 -30.59 -29.91 20.03
C LEU A 203 -29.63 -30.78 19.19
N LEU A 204 -28.33 -30.44 19.15
CA LEU A 204 -27.30 -31.40 18.72
C LEU A 204 -26.95 -32.31 19.90
N LYS A 205 -27.26 -33.59 19.72
CA LYS A 205 -27.05 -34.68 20.67
C LYS A 205 -25.69 -35.32 20.41
N GLY A 206 -24.81 -35.29 21.42
CA GLY A 206 -23.60 -36.13 21.56
C GLY A 206 -22.39 -35.69 20.72
N GLU A 207 -21.13 -35.77 21.14
CA GLU A 207 -20.46 -36.27 22.35
C GLU A 207 -19.10 -35.54 22.40
N ALA A 208 -18.79 -34.79 23.47
CA ALA A 208 -17.48 -34.17 23.66
C ALA A 208 -17.20 -33.90 25.14
N LYS A 209 -16.87 -34.95 25.88
CA LYS A 209 -16.24 -34.87 27.22
C LYS A 209 -15.36 -36.09 27.45
N ALA A 210 -14.11 -36.04 27.00
CA ALA A 210 -13.05 -36.94 27.47
C ALA A 210 -11.63 -36.37 27.28
N ASP A 211 -11.37 -35.52 26.28
CA ASP A 211 -9.99 -35.16 25.93
C ASP A 211 -9.53 -33.76 26.38
N ARG A 212 -10.30 -33.06 27.22
CA ARG A 212 -9.98 -31.68 27.64
C ARG A 212 -9.39 -31.55 29.05
N GLU A 213 -9.37 -32.62 29.85
CA GLU A 213 -8.75 -32.61 31.19
C GLU A 213 -7.28 -33.06 31.21
N ARG A 214 -6.74 -33.62 30.10
CA ARG A 214 -5.36 -34.14 30.06
C ARG A 214 -4.31 -33.14 29.56
N ALA A 215 -4.71 -31.97 29.08
CA ALA A 215 -3.82 -30.96 28.49
C ALA A 215 -3.52 -29.76 29.41
N LEU A 216 -4.03 -29.76 30.65
CA LEU A 216 -3.85 -28.66 31.61
C LEU A 216 -2.86 -28.99 32.75
N GLU A 217 -2.25 -30.18 32.73
CA GLU A 217 -1.44 -30.69 33.86
C GLU A 217 0.03 -30.97 33.47
N ALA A 218 0.49 -30.42 32.36
CA ALA A 218 1.86 -30.60 31.87
C ALA A 218 2.43 -29.31 31.26
N GLU A 219 2.61 -28.29 32.09
CA GLU A 219 3.70 -27.28 32.00
C GLU A 219 3.65 -26.39 33.25
N GLU A 220 4.10 -26.93 34.39
CA GLU A 220 4.60 -26.10 35.49
C GLU A 220 6.14 -26.14 35.43
N VAL A 221 6.75 -25.04 34.99
CA VAL A 221 8.20 -24.84 34.98
C VAL A 221 8.57 -24.03 36.23
N PRO A 222 9.55 -24.45 37.05
CA PRO A 222 9.77 -23.87 38.35
C PRO A 222 10.44 -22.49 38.27
N VAL A 223 9.93 -21.58 39.11
CA VAL A 223 10.40 -20.22 39.37
C VAL A 223 11.81 -20.27 39.98
N PHE A 224 12.81 -19.72 39.26
CA PHE A 224 14.17 -19.58 39.76
C PHE A 224 14.25 -18.39 40.73
N ALA A 225 14.78 -18.66 41.91
CA ALA A 225 14.82 -17.76 43.06
C ALA A 225 15.75 -16.55 42.84
N VAL A 226 15.28 -15.39 43.30
CA VAL A 226 16.07 -14.17 43.49
C VAL A 226 16.82 -14.29 44.80
N THR A 227 18.15 -14.13 44.77
CA THR A 227 18.96 -13.80 45.94
C THR A 227 19.80 -12.58 45.60
N GLU A 228 19.48 -11.46 46.24
CA GLU A 228 20.40 -10.35 46.45
C GLU A 228 21.46 -10.78 47.48
N GLU A 229 22.73 -10.42 47.26
CA GLU A 229 23.58 -9.79 48.27
C GLU A 229 24.92 -9.27 47.67
N ASN A 230 25.01 -7.93 47.67
CA ASN A 230 26.13 -7.06 48.06
C ASN A 230 27.56 -7.17 47.49
N SER A 231 27.98 -5.98 47.02
CA SER A 231 29.20 -5.25 47.37
C SER A 231 30.44 -5.33 46.47
N ASN A 232 30.67 -4.17 45.82
CA ASN A 232 31.92 -3.39 45.80
C ASN A 232 33.14 -3.97 45.06
N ASP A 233 33.54 -3.33 43.95
CA ASP A 233 34.81 -2.59 43.88
C ASP A 233 35.09 -2.00 42.48
N GLY A 234 35.63 -0.78 42.48
CA GLY A 234 36.73 -0.41 41.58
C GLY A 234 36.40 0.23 40.22
N ALA A 235 36.18 1.54 40.24
CA ALA A 235 36.39 2.39 39.07
C ALA A 235 37.88 2.48 38.71
N THR A 236 38.23 2.32 37.43
CA THR A 236 39.48 2.86 36.85
C THR A 236 39.15 3.67 35.59
N PRO A 237 39.69 4.90 35.43
CA PRO A 237 39.32 5.80 34.35
C PRO A 237 40.35 5.74 33.21
N GLU A 238 40.16 4.86 32.22
CA GLU A 238 41.04 4.83 31.05
C GLU A 238 40.34 4.39 29.75
N VAL A 239 39.16 4.95 29.45
CA VAL A 239 38.53 4.73 28.12
C VAL A 239 37.83 5.96 27.54
N LEU A 240 38.05 7.15 28.11
CA LEU A 240 37.44 8.41 27.68
C LEU A 240 38.50 9.41 27.18
N LYS A 241 39.35 9.01 26.23
CA LYS A 241 40.25 9.90 25.47
C LYS A 241 40.51 9.48 24.01
N VAL A 242 39.59 8.72 23.40
CA VAL A 242 39.66 8.39 21.95
C VAL A 242 38.31 8.65 21.29
N ALA A 243 37.75 9.85 21.50
CA ALA A 243 36.50 10.26 20.85
C ALA A 243 36.44 11.74 20.45
N GLU A 244 37.49 12.54 20.67
CA GLU A 244 37.49 13.97 20.31
C GLU A 244 38.53 14.42 19.27
N ASP A 245 39.42 13.53 18.80
CA ASP A 245 40.48 13.90 17.82
C ASP A 245 40.20 13.50 16.36
N VAL A 246 38.99 13.04 16.02
CA VAL A 246 38.63 12.66 14.64
C VAL A 246 37.86 13.76 13.89
N PHE A 247 37.35 14.80 14.56
CA PHE A 247 36.47 15.79 13.94
C PHE A 247 37.08 17.18 13.67
N SER A 248 38.40 17.32 13.79
CA SER A 248 39.08 18.62 13.66
C SER A 248 40.10 18.67 12.51
N THR A 249 39.69 18.32 11.28
CA THR A 249 40.37 18.80 10.07
C THR A 249 39.36 19.06 8.94
N PRO A 250 39.21 20.29 8.44
CA PRO A 250 38.43 20.54 7.22
C PRO A 250 39.22 20.09 5.98
N PRO A 251 38.55 19.59 4.93
CA PRO A 251 39.22 19.16 3.71
C PRO A 251 39.75 20.37 2.92
N THR A 252 41.07 20.41 2.72
CA THR A 252 41.73 21.29 1.76
C THR A 252 41.26 20.97 0.34
N THR A 253 40.61 21.94 -0.31
CA THR A 253 40.30 21.91 -1.74
C THR A 253 41.58 22.04 -2.58
N PRO A 254 41.85 21.16 -3.55
CA PRO A 254 42.91 21.39 -4.53
C PRO A 254 42.53 22.54 -5.48
N LYS A 255 43.49 23.44 -5.74
CA LYS A 255 43.38 24.53 -6.72
C LYS A 255 43.14 23.97 -8.12
N GLU A 256 42.17 24.54 -8.84
CA GLU A 256 42.03 24.48 -10.29
C GLU A 256 43.31 24.99 -10.97
N GLU A 257 43.98 24.11 -11.71
CA GLU A 257 44.97 24.49 -12.71
C GLU A 257 44.24 24.92 -13.99
N ASP A 258 44.47 26.18 -14.33
CA ASP A 258 44.01 26.88 -15.52
C ASP A 258 44.44 26.12 -16.79
N THR A 259 43.48 25.50 -17.48
CA THR A 259 43.73 24.82 -18.75
C THR A 259 43.49 25.83 -19.88
N PRO A 260 44.47 26.15 -20.73
CA PRO A 260 44.27 27.12 -21.80
C PRO A 260 43.32 26.55 -22.88
N ALA A 261 42.34 27.36 -23.25
CA ALA A 261 41.33 27.06 -24.26
C ALA A 261 41.93 26.69 -25.63
N PRO A 262 41.36 25.73 -26.38
CA PRO A 262 41.74 25.51 -27.77
C PRO A 262 41.18 26.62 -28.67
N SER A 263 42.06 27.20 -29.48
CA SER A 263 41.77 28.15 -30.56
C SER A 263 40.76 27.59 -31.57
N PRO A 264 39.96 28.44 -32.25
CA PRO A 264 39.03 28.00 -33.27
C PRO A 264 39.80 27.75 -34.59
N GLU A 265 39.93 26.49 -34.99
CA GLU A 265 40.35 26.14 -36.35
C GLU A 265 39.16 26.19 -37.31
N ASP A 266 39.35 27.05 -38.31
CA ASP A 266 38.81 27.09 -39.66
C ASP A 266 37.90 25.93 -40.10
N ASN A 267 36.60 26.24 -40.26
CA ASN A 267 35.75 25.53 -41.20
C ASN A 267 35.70 26.32 -42.51
N ALA A 268 36.71 26.13 -43.36
CA ALA A 268 36.68 26.47 -44.78
C ALA A 268 36.69 25.16 -45.57
N GLY A 269 35.65 24.96 -46.37
CA GLY A 269 35.32 23.68 -46.97
C GLY A 269 36.23 23.20 -48.10
N SER A 270 36.02 21.93 -48.44
CA SER A 270 35.89 21.39 -49.80
C SER A 270 35.35 19.96 -49.70
#